data_AF-A0A8S1ZVW7-F1
#
_entry.id   AF-A0A8S1ZVW7-F1
#
_cell.length_a   1.000
_cell.length_b   1.000
_cell.length_c   1.000
_cell.angle_alpha   90.00
_cell.angle_beta   90.00
_cell.angle_gamma   90.00
#
_symmetry.space_group_name_H-M   'P 1'
#
loop_
_entity.id
_entity.type
_entity.pdbx_description
1 polymer ?
#
loop_
_entity_poly.entity_id
_entity_poly.type
_entity_poly.pdbx_seq_one_letter_code
_entity_poly.pdbx_strand_id
1 'polypeptide(L)'
;MAAFATKQSRLLLLLSRLLLIGVSTGNFYDNFDITWGDGRANIFESGQLLTCTLDKISGSGFQSKKEYLFGKIDMKMKLVAGNSAGTVTAYYLSSKGETWDEIDFEFLGNVTGQPYVLHTNVFTGGKGNREMQFYLWFDPTADYHTYTVLWNPLNIIRTSLLNWVTCNANSNSWMWTTLNSNQYGQMKWVQDDYMIYNYCTDFKRFPQGLPTECNLD
;
A
#
# COMPACT_ATOMS: atom_id res chain seq x y z
N MET A 1 58.61 21.24 41.06
CA MET A 1 57.23 21.77 41.06
C MET A 1 56.77 21.86 39.62
N ALA A 2 55.78 21.06 39.26
CA ALA A 2 55.27 20.93 37.90
C ALA A 2 54.35 22.11 37.55
N ALA A 3 54.50 22.67 36.36
CA ALA A 3 53.49 23.53 35.73
C ALA A 3 52.96 22.79 34.50
N PHE A 4 51.67 22.45 34.56
CA PHE A 4 50.94 21.75 33.49
C PHE A 4 50.70 22.69 32.30
N ALA A 5 51.08 22.25 31.11
CA ALA A 5 50.69 22.86 29.85
C ALA A 5 49.28 22.37 29.45
N THR A 6 48.33 23.29 29.31
CA THR A 6 46.97 23.01 28.86
C THR A 6 46.94 22.79 27.35
N LYS A 7 46.71 21.54 26.92
CA LYS A 7 46.31 21.23 25.53
C LYS A 7 44.85 21.68 25.35
N GLN A 8 44.61 22.68 24.53
CA GLN A 8 43.27 22.96 24.02
C GLN A 8 42.85 21.83 23.07
N SER A 9 41.92 20.99 23.52
CA SER A 9 41.23 20.03 22.66
C SER A 9 40.24 20.80 21.79
N ARG A 10 40.46 20.83 20.47
CA ARG A 10 39.47 21.32 19.51
C ARG A 10 38.39 20.25 19.36
N LEU A 11 37.25 20.45 20.02
CA LEU A 11 36.04 19.67 19.80
C LEU A 11 35.47 20.07 18.42
N LEU A 12 35.69 19.25 17.39
CA LEU A 12 34.98 19.36 16.13
C LEU A 12 33.53 18.91 16.34
N LEU A 13 32.60 19.85 16.44
CA LEU A 13 31.16 19.58 16.30
C LEU A 13 30.87 19.27 14.83
N LEU A 14 30.85 17.97 14.48
CA LEU A 14 30.25 17.49 13.24
C LEU A 14 28.73 17.70 13.34
N LEU A 15 28.26 18.86 12.89
CA LEU A 15 26.84 19.09 12.60
C LEU A 15 26.47 18.18 11.42
N SER A 16 25.97 16.98 11.72
CA SER A 16 25.26 16.18 10.72
C SER A 16 24.08 17.00 10.24
N ARG A 17 24.16 17.54 9.02
CA ARG A 17 23.02 18.14 8.34
C ARG A 17 22.01 17.04 8.11
N LEU A 18 21.02 16.94 9.00
CA LEU A 18 19.78 16.23 8.70
C LEU A 18 19.14 17.00 7.55
N LEU A 19 19.24 16.49 6.32
CA LEU A 19 18.37 16.94 5.25
C LEU A 19 16.96 16.52 5.66
N LEU A 20 16.18 17.47 6.19
CA LEU A 20 14.73 17.38 6.19
C LEU A 20 14.31 17.43 4.72
N ILE A 21 14.24 16.25 4.10
CA ILE A 21 13.51 16.10 2.84
C ILE A 21 12.06 16.38 3.23
N GLY A 22 11.57 17.57 2.89
CA GLY A 22 10.17 17.90 3.06
C GLY A 22 9.35 16.95 2.20
N VAL A 23 8.83 15.89 2.81
CA VAL A 23 7.77 15.10 2.20
C VAL A 23 6.54 15.99 2.26
N SER A 24 6.15 16.57 1.12
CA SER A 24 4.83 17.19 0.99
C SER A 24 3.81 16.07 1.13
N THR A 25 3.26 15.89 2.33
CA THR A 25 2.18 14.95 2.56
C THR A 25 0.96 15.45 1.79
N GLY A 26 0.37 14.58 0.96
CA GLY A 26 -0.86 14.92 0.24
C GLY A 26 -1.96 15.32 1.22
N ASN A 27 -2.79 16.29 0.84
CA ASN A 27 -3.93 16.71 1.63
C ASN A 27 -5.21 16.04 1.09
N PHE A 28 -6.04 15.45 1.95
CA PHE A 28 -7.28 14.80 1.54
C PHE A 28 -8.29 15.78 0.94
N TYR A 29 -8.38 17.02 1.44
CA TYR A 29 -9.28 18.03 0.85
C TYR A 29 -8.88 18.40 -0.57
N ASP A 30 -7.60 18.36 -0.89
CA ASP A 30 -7.11 18.75 -2.22
C ASP A 30 -7.28 17.61 -3.24
N ASN A 31 -7.14 16.36 -2.80
CA ASN A 31 -6.95 15.22 -3.70
C ASN A 31 -8.15 14.27 -3.80
N PHE A 32 -9.07 14.27 -2.83
CA PHE A 32 -10.15 13.29 -2.75
C PHE A 32 -11.51 13.93 -2.49
N ASP A 33 -12.56 13.28 -2.99
CA ASP A 33 -13.96 13.55 -2.66
C ASP A 33 -14.54 12.38 -1.87
N ILE A 34 -15.33 12.69 -0.83
CA ILE A 34 -16.17 11.67 -0.16
C ILE A 34 -17.36 11.38 -1.09
N THR A 35 -17.48 10.13 -1.53
CA THR A 35 -18.48 9.72 -2.53
C THR A 35 -19.76 9.21 -1.91
N TRP A 36 -19.67 8.58 -0.75
CA TRP A 36 -20.83 8.08 -0.01
C TRP A 36 -20.51 7.85 1.47
N GLY A 37 -21.54 7.71 2.29
CA GLY A 37 -21.43 7.31 3.70
C GLY A 37 -22.31 8.09 4.67
N ASP A 38 -22.93 9.19 4.23
CA ASP A 38 -23.90 9.96 5.05
C ASP A 38 -23.34 10.31 6.44
N GLY A 39 -22.20 11.00 6.46
CA GLY A 39 -21.47 11.37 7.68
C GLY A 39 -20.52 10.30 8.22
N ARG A 40 -20.42 9.11 7.60
CA ARG A 40 -19.51 8.03 8.02
C ARG A 40 -18.09 8.12 7.47
N ALA A 41 -17.86 8.98 6.47
CA ALA A 41 -16.52 9.39 6.06
C ALA A 41 -16.31 10.86 6.44
N ASN A 42 -15.18 11.16 7.06
CA ASN A 42 -14.85 12.51 7.51
C ASN A 42 -13.36 12.79 7.34
N ILE A 43 -13.04 14.04 7.01
CA ILE A 43 -11.68 14.54 6.91
C ILE A 43 -11.43 15.47 8.10
N PHE A 44 -10.35 15.20 8.83
CA PHE A 44 -9.91 15.91 10.03
C PHE A 44 -8.49 16.45 9.86
N GLU A 45 -7.97 17.09 10.92
CA GLU A 45 -6.58 17.53 11.02
C GLU A 45 -6.12 18.37 9.81
N SER A 46 -6.95 19.34 9.42
CA SER A 46 -6.71 20.19 8.25
C SER A 46 -6.42 19.41 6.97
N GLY A 47 -7.00 18.22 6.82
CA GLY A 47 -6.86 17.39 5.62
C GLY A 47 -5.79 16.31 5.72
N GLN A 48 -5.22 16.06 6.90
CA GLN A 48 -4.17 15.04 7.08
C GLN A 48 -4.72 13.67 7.52
N LEU A 49 -5.96 13.61 8.00
CA LEU A 49 -6.60 12.38 8.43
C LEU A 49 -7.96 12.21 7.77
N LEU A 50 -8.18 11.07 7.13
CA LEU A 50 -9.48 10.64 6.66
C LEU A 50 -9.89 9.40 7.46
N THR A 51 -11.11 9.40 8.00
CA THR A 51 -11.70 8.24 8.66
C THR A 51 -12.90 7.75 7.87
N CYS A 52 -13.01 6.44 7.70
CA CYS A 52 -14.21 5.76 7.22
C CYS A 52 -14.77 4.89 8.36
N THR A 53 -16.09 4.94 8.53
CA THR A 53 -16.83 4.11 9.49
C THR A 53 -17.89 3.29 8.77
N LEU A 54 -18.34 2.23 9.43
CA LEU A 54 -19.34 1.28 8.96
C LEU A 54 -20.26 0.91 10.12
N ASP A 55 -21.55 0.91 9.86
CA ASP A 55 -22.57 0.40 10.77
C ASP A 55 -23.60 -0.44 9.99
N LYS A 56 -24.72 -0.79 10.65
CA LYS A 56 -25.78 -1.61 10.03
C LYS A 56 -26.54 -0.89 8.92
N ILE A 57 -26.45 0.43 8.83
CA ILE A 57 -27.17 1.25 7.85
C ILE A 57 -26.31 1.41 6.60
N SER A 58 -25.02 1.73 6.76
CA SER A 58 -24.12 1.98 5.63
C SER A 58 -22.66 1.89 6.02
N GLY A 59 -21.80 1.66 5.02
CA GLY A 59 -20.36 1.95 5.09
C GLY A 59 -20.05 3.40 4.71
N SER A 60 -18.87 3.61 4.13
CA SER A 60 -18.47 4.89 3.54
C SER A 60 -17.35 4.72 2.52
N GLY A 61 -17.13 5.73 1.69
CA GLY A 61 -16.06 5.71 0.70
C GLY A 61 -15.70 7.08 0.17
N PHE A 62 -14.55 7.13 -0.48
CA PHE A 62 -13.99 8.32 -1.10
C PHE A 62 -13.25 7.91 -2.39
N GLN A 63 -13.05 8.87 -3.28
CA GLN A 63 -12.35 8.65 -4.56
C GLN A 63 -11.44 9.82 -4.88
N SER A 64 -10.42 9.60 -5.70
CA SER A 64 -9.56 10.70 -6.16
C SER A 64 -10.35 11.65 -7.07
N LYS A 65 -10.07 12.95 -6.97
CA LYS A 65 -10.66 13.97 -7.85
C LYS A 65 -10.18 13.86 -9.29
N LYS A 66 -9.01 13.25 -9.49
CA LYS A 66 -8.35 13.09 -10.78
C LYS A 66 -8.25 11.62 -11.13
N GLU A 67 -8.21 11.38 -12.43
CA GLU A 67 -7.88 10.10 -13.03
C GLU A 67 -6.40 10.08 -13.39
N TYR A 68 -5.79 8.89 -13.34
CA TYR A 68 -4.36 8.70 -13.55
C TYR A 68 -4.15 7.53 -14.50
N LEU A 69 -3.16 7.66 -15.37
CA LEU A 69 -2.60 6.56 -16.15
C LEU A 69 -1.15 6.42 -15.73
N PHE A 70 -0.87 5.34 -14.99
CA PHE A 70 0.37 5.10 -14.25
C PHE A 70 0.59 6.03 -13.05
N GLY A 71 1.37 5.57 -12.10
CA GLY A 71 1.76 6.34 -10.93
C GLY A 71 2.33 5.47 -9.81
N LYS A 72 2.89 6.16 -8.81
CA LYS A 72 3.11 5.60 -7.48
C LYS A 72 2.10 6.23 -6.53
N ILE A 73 1.22 5.41 -5.97
CA ILE A 73 0.18 5.84 -5.05
C ILE A 73 0.51 5.23 -3.69
N ASP A 74 0.73 6.10 -2.70
CA ASP A 74 0.99 5.72 -1.31
C ASP A 74 -0.24 6.07 -0.47
N MET A 75 -0.76 5.12 0.29
CA MET A 75 -1.81 5.35 1.27
C MET A 75 -1.36 4.87 2.65
N LYS A 76 -1.39 5.74 3.64
CA LYS A 76 -1.07 5.39 5.03
C LYS A 76 -2.37 5.01 5.76
N MET A 77 -2.49 3.75 6.18
CA MET A 77 -3.73 3.20 6.72
C MET A 77 -3.49 2.48 8.04
N LYS A 78 -4.47 2.56 8.94
CA LYS A 78 -4.59 1.75 10.15
C LYS A 78 -5.95 1.07 10.13
N LEU A 79 -5.97 -0.25 10.32
CA LEU A 79 -7.19 -1.05 10.19
C LEU A 79 -7.99 -1.10 11.49
N VAL A 80 -9.20 -1.64 11.39
CA VAL A 80 -10.16 -1.74 12.50
C VAL A 80 -9.67 -2.76 13.54
N ALA A 81 -9.43 -2.29 14.77
CA ALA A 81 -9.07 -3.16 15.88
C ALA A 81 -10.28 -3.95 16.43
N GLY A 82 -10.02 -5.05 17.12
CA GLY A 82 -11.06 -5.84 17.78
C GLY A 82 -11.73 -6.85 16.83
N ASN A 83 -13.06 -6.93 16.84
CA ASN A 83 -13.81 -7.83 15.96
C ASN A 83 -14.22 -7.08 14.69
N SER A 84 -13.61 -7.45 13.57
CA SER A 84 -13.87 -6.89 12.24
C SER A 84 -14.35 -7.97 11.25
N ALA A 85 -14.77 -9.13 11.75
CA ALA A 85 -15.22 -10.25 10.92
C ALA A 85 -16.33 -9.82 9.95
N GLY A 86 -16.16 -10.17 8.68
CA GLY A 86 -17.13 -9.85 7.62
C GLY A 86 -17.03 -8.41 7.09
N THR A 87 -16.08 -7.61 7.57
CA THR A 87 -15.79 -6.29 7.00
C THR A 87 -14.65 -6.36 5.99
N VAL A 88 -14.70 -5.50 4.97
CA VAL A 88 -13.61 -5.29 4.01
C VAL A 88 -13.24 -3.81 4.03
N THR A 89 -11.97 -3.51 4.29
CA THR A 89 -11.40 -2.19 4.00
C THR A 89 -10.70 -2.28 2.65
N ALA A 90 -11.17 -1.54 1.65
CA ALA A 90 -10.60 -1.57 0.31
C ALA A 90 -9.79 -0.30 0.00
N TYR A 91 -8.65 -0.48 -0.66
CA TYR A 91 -7.83 0.55 -1.27
C TYR A 91 -7.45 0.06 -2.66
N TYR A 92 -8.01 0.69 -3.69
CA TYR A 92 -7.93 0.17 -5.05
C TYR A 92 -7.89 1.29 -6.08
N LEU A 93 -7.47 0.94 -7.28
CA LEU A 93 -7.54 1.78 -8.47
C LEU A 93 -8.50 1.10 -9.44
N SER A 94 -9.46 1.84 -9.99
CA SER A 94 -10.39 1.33 -11.01
C SER A 94 -10.55 2.35 -12.13
N SER A 95 -10.52 1.89 -13.38
CA SER A 95 -11.01 2.70 -14.50
C SER A 95 -12.55 2.72 -14.52
N LYS A 96 -13.13 3.62 -15.31
CA LYS A 96 -14.58 3.72 -15.51
C LYS A 96 -15.01 2.92 -16.73
N GLY A 97 -16.27 2.49 -16.75
CA GLY A 97 -16.90 1.82 -17.89
C GLY A 97 -17.14 0.33 -17.66
N GLU A 98 -17.72 -0.34 -18.65
CA GLU A 98 -18.13 -1.76 -18.55
C GLU A 98 -16.96 -2.75 -18.63
N THR A 99 -15.85 -2.35 -19.24
CA THR A 99 -14.63 -3.15 -19.39
C THR A 99 -13.50 -2.53 -18.58
N TRP A 100 -13.72 -2.33 -17.29
CA TRP A 100 -12.78 -1.65 -16.41
C TRP A 100 -11.53 -2.49 -16.13
N ASP A 101 -10.45 -1.80 -15.78
CA ASP A 101 -9.25 -2.37 -15.21
C ASP A 101 -9.20 -2.00 -13.74
N GLU A 102 -8.71 -2.90 -12.89
CA GLU A 102 -8.72 -2.70 -11.44
C GLU A 102 -7.48 -3.30 -10.77
N ILE A 103 -6.98 -2.64 -9.73
CA ILE A 103 -5.82 -3.06 -8.93
C ILE A 103 -6.19 -2.96 -7.46
N ASP A 104 -6.33 -4.11 -6.79
CA ASP A 104 -6.92 -4.15 -5.45
C ASP A 104 -5.91 -4.41 -4.32
N PHE A 105 -6.12 -3.69 -3.22
CA PHE A 105 -5.88 -4.17 -1.87
C PHE A 105 -7.22 -4.23 -1.12
N GLU A 106 -7.53 -5.39 -0.57
CA GLU A 106 -8.71 -5.62 0.24
C GLU A 106 -8.28 -6.28 1.55
N PHE A 107 -8.50 -5.58 2.66
CA PHE A 107 -8.19 -6.10 3.98
C PHE A 107 -9.43 -6.75 4.57
N LEU A 108 -9.41 -8.09 4.61
CA LEU A 108 -10.51 -8.90 5.12
C LEU A 108 -10.38 -8.98 6.64
N GLY A 109 -11.35 -8.36 7.34
CA GLY A 109 -11.39 -8.37 8.79
C GLY A 109 -11.75 -9.73 9.37
N ASN A 110 -11.39 -9.95 10.63
CA ASN A 110 -11.49 -11.24 11.29
C ASN A 110 -12.05 -11.08 12.72
N VAL A 111 -12.40 -12.21 13.34
CA VAL A 111 -12.79 -12.22 14.76
C VAL A 111 -11.61 -11.81 15.63
N THR A 112 -11.89 -11.24 16.80
CA THR A 112 -10.84 -10.73 17.70
C THR A 112 -9.77 -11.79 17.99
N GLY A 113 -8.51 -11.38 17.87
CA GLY A 113 -7.35 -12.24 18.11
C GLY A 113 -6.93 -13.11 16.92
N GLN A 114 -7.68 -13.08 15.80
CA GLN A 114 -7.29 -13.75 14.56
C GLN A 114 -6.71 -12.74 13.56
N PRO A 115 -5.76 -13.15 12.70
CA PRO A 115 -5.09 -12.24 11.79
C PRO A 115 -6.03 -11.74 10.68
N TYR A 116 -5.79 -10.50 10.26
CA TYR A 116 -6.32 -9.99 8.99
C TYR A 116 -5.74 -10.79 7.82
N VAL A 117 -6.53 -10.90 6.75
CA VAL A 117 -6.04 -11.36 5.44
C VAL A 117 -5.95 -10.16 4.51
N LEU A 118 -4.79 -9.96 3.92
CA LEU A 118 -4.62 -9.06 2.79
C LEU A 118 -4.94 -9.82 1.51
N HIS A 119 -5.99 -9.39 0.84
CA HIS A 119 -6.41 -9.88 -0.45
C HIS A 119 -5.99 -8.89 -1.53
N THR A 120 -5.44 -9.38 -2.63
CA THR A 120 -5.09 -8.56 -3.80
C THR A 120 -5.68 -9.19 -5.04
N ASN A 121 -6.08 -8.38 -6.02
CA ASN A 121 -6.64 -8.85 -7.28
C ASN A 121 -6.25 -7.89 -8.42
N VAL A 122 -6.36 -8.37 -9.66
CA VAL A 122 -6.16 -7.54 -10.86
C VAL A 122 -7.26 -7.85 -11.86
N PHE A 123 -8.02 -6.83 -12.24
CA PHE A 123 -8.99 -6.89 -13.33
C PHE A 123 -8.40 -6.28 -14.60
N THR A 124 -8.63 -6.94 -15.72
CA THR A 124 -8.25 -6.45 -17.05
C THR A 124 -9.45 -6.62 -17.98
N GLY A 125 -9.96 -5.54 -18.57
CA GLY A 125 -11.12 -5.57 -19.46
C GLY A 125 -12.36 -6.21 -18.82
N GLY A 126 -12.62 -5.92 -17.54
CA GLY A 126 -13.73 -6.45 -16.73
C GLY A 126 -13.49 -7.88 -16.21
N LYS A 127 -12.34 -8.50 -16.50
CA LYS A 127 -12.02 -9.86 -16.04
C LYS A 127 -10.98 -9.84 -14.93
N GLY A 128 -11.41 -10.18 -13.72
CA GLY A 128 -10.57 -10.44 -12.55
C GLY A 128 -10.14 -11.90 -12.46
N ASN A 129 -10.36 -12.52 -11.29
CA ASN A 129 -9.94 -13.88 -10.94
C ASN A 129 -8.42 -14.07 -10.80
N ARG A 130 -7.72 -13.05 -10.30
CA ARG A 130 -6.26 -13.04 -10.09
C ARG A 130 -5.91 -12.85 -8.62
N GLU A 131 -6.67 -13.50 -7.75
CA GLU A 131 -6.58 -13.32 -6.32
C GLU A 131 -5.29 -13.93 -5.76
N MET A 132 -4.59 -13.14 -4.96
CA MET A 132 -3.56 -13.64 -4.05
C MET A 132 -3.89 -13.16 -2.64
N GLN A 133 -3.71 -14.02 -1.65
CA GLN A 133 -3.99 -13.72 -0.26
C GLN A 133 -2.75 -13.92 0.60
N PHE A 134 -2.58 -13.04 1.59
CA PHE A 134 -1.45 -13.05 2.51
C PHE A 134 -1.91 -12.76 3.94
N TYR A 135 -1.25 -13.37 4.91
CA TYR A 135 -1.16 -12.77 6.23
C TYR A 135 -0.16 -11.60 6.22
N LEU A 136 -0.28 -10.69 7.18
CA LEU A 136 0.70 -9.60 7.35
C LEU A 136 1.71 -10.01 8.43
N TRP A 137 2.99 -9.64 8.24
CA TRP A 137 4.05 -9.87 9.22
C TRP A 137 4.03 -8.89 10.40
N PHE A 138 2.94 -8.14 10.56
CA PHE A 138 2.68 -7.17 11.62
C PHE A 138 1.17 -7.08 11.88
N ASP A 139 0.78 -6.52 13.03
CA ASP A 139 -0.61 -6.20 13.33
C ASP A 139 -1.01 -4.87 12.66
N PRO A 140 -1.85 -4.87 11.61
CA PRO A 140 -2.22 -3.66 10.87
C PRO A 140 -3.21 -2.76 11.63
N THR A 141 -3.66 -3.16 12.81
CA THR A 141 -4.58 -2.39 13.66
C THR A 141 -3.83 -1.59 14.73
N ALA A 142 -2.59 -1.98 15.05
CA ALA A 142 -1.80 -1.39 16.12
C ALA A 142 -1.25 -0.01 15.76
N ASP A 143 -0.82 0.18 14.51
CA ASP A 143 -0.31 1.45 14.02
C ASP A 143 -0.62 1.63 12.52
N TYR A 144 -0.30 2.80 11.99
CA TYR A 144 -0.42 3.10 10.58
C TYR A 144 0.73 2.51 9.76
N HIS A 145 0.38 1.79 8.71
CA HIS A 145 1.31 1.26 7.70
C HIS A 145 1.05 1.90 6.34
N THR A 146 2.10 2.04 5.53
CA THR A 146 1.97 2.57 4.16
C THR A 146 1.78 1.43 3.19
N TYR A 147 0.68 1.46 2.43
CA TYR A 147 0.42 0.55 1.33
C TYR A 147 0.59 1.30 0.03
N THR A 148 1.45 0.76 -0.83
CA THR A 148 1.89 1.40 -2.07
C THR A 148 1.49 0.55 -3.27
N VAL A 149 0.96 1.21 -4.30
CA VAL A 149 0.87 0.68 -5.66
C VAL A 149 1.82 1.48 -6.55
N LEU A 150 2.84 0.83 -7.11
CA LEU A 150 3.59 1.34 -8.26
C LEU A 150 3.02 0.67 -9.51
N TRP A 151 2.38 1.45 -10.36
CA TRP A 151 1.83 1.01 -11.63
C TRP A 151 2.49 1.79 -12.77
N ASN A 152 3.15 1.07 -13.67
CA ASN A 152 3.80 1.62 -14.85
C ASN A 152 3.59 0.68 -16.06
N PRO A 153 4.04 1.05 -17.28
CA PRO A 153 3.85 0.22 -18.48
C PRO A 153 4.45 -1.19 -18.41
N LEU A 154 5.41 -1.44 -17.51
CA LEU A 154 6.11 -2.72 -17.39
C LEU A 154 5.47 -3.64 -16.35
N ASN A 155 5.01 -3.07 -15.22
CA ASN A 155 4.55 -3.87 -14.09
C ASN A 155 3.63 -3.13 -13.12
N ILE A 156 2.91 -3.92 -12.32
CA ILE A 156 2.24 -3.49 -11.09
C ILE A 156 3.01 -4.09 -9.91
N ILE A 157 3.55 -3.24 -9.05
CA ILE A 157 4.27 -3.63 -7.83
C ILE A 157 3.49 -3.11 -6.62
N ARG A 158 3.29 -4.00 -5.65
CA ARG A 158 2.60 -3.73 -4.39
C ARG A 158 3.56 -3.89 -3.22
N THR A 159 3.52 -2.99 -2.24
CA THR A 159 4.33 -3.12 -1.01
C THR A 159 3.67 -2.46 0.19
N SER A 160 3.95 -2.97 1.39
CA SER A 160 3.60 -2.35 2.67
C SER A 160 4.79 -1.65 3.35
N LEU A 161 5.94 -1.58 2.66
CA LEU A 161 7.17 -0.98 3.15
C LEU A 161 7.34 0.44 2.59
N LEU A 162 7.33 1.43 3.50
CA LEU A 162 7.57 2.83 3.15
C LEU A 162 8.98 3.00 2.53
N ASN A 163 9.06 3.78 1.45
CA ASN A 163 10.30 4.08 0.71
C ASN A 163 11.04 2.88 0.11
N TRP A 164 10.38 1.72 0.03
CA TRP A 164 10.94 0.53 -0.60
C TRP A 164 11.11 0.70 -2.13
N VAL A 165 10.22 1.49 -2.72
CA VAL A 165 10.34 2.02 -4.09
C VAL A 165 10.43 3.55 -4.01
N THR A 166 11.56 4.09 -4.43
CA THR A 166 11.78 5.54 -4.49
C THR A 166 11.41 6.09 -5.86
N CYS A 167 10.44 7.01 -5.90
CA CYS A 167 10.16 7.80 -7.09
C CYS A 167 10.71 9.21 -6.87
N ASN A 168 11.59 9.66 -7.75
CA ASN A 168 12.01 11.06 -7.77
C ASN A 168 10.99 11.84 -8.62
N ALA A 169 10.26 12.77 -8.00
CA ALA A 169 9.23 13.57 -8.68
C ALA A 169 9.78 14.39 -9.87
N ASN A 170 11.10 14.64 -9.91
CA ASN A 170 11.77 15.36 -11.01
C ASN A 170 12.35 14.42 -12.07
N SER A 171 12.05 13.12 -12.01
CA SER A 171 12.59 12.11 -12.92
C SER A 171 11.50 11.15 -13.38
N ASN A 172 11.48 10.82 -14.66
CA ASN A 172 10.59 9.79 -15.21
C ASN A 172 11.15 8.36 -15.01
N SER A 173 12.23 8.19 -14.24
CA SER A 173 12.84 6.87 -13.97
C SER A 173 11.86 5.87 -13.34
N TRP A 174 10.89 6.33 -12.56
CA TRP A 174 9.86 5.49 -11.95
C TRP A 174 8.98 4.77 -12.99
N MET A 175 8.82 5.34 -14.18
CA MET A 175 8.02 4.79 -15.28
C MET A 175 8.59 3.46 -15.81
N TRP A 176 9.89 3.25 -15.60
CA TRP A 176 10.61 2.07 -16.09
C TRP A 176 11.20 1.25 -14.94
N THR A 177 10.73 1.49 -13.71
CA THR A 177 11.21 0.79 -12.52
C THR A 177 10.62 -0.61 -12.45
N THR A 178 11.51 -1.59 -12.37
CA THR A 178 11.25 -3.00 -12.06
C THR A 178 11.90 -3.35 -10.72
N LEU A 179 11.62 -4.55 -10.19
CA LEU A 179 12.26 -5.04 -8.98
C LEU A 179 13.74 -5.35 -9.25
N ASN A 180 14.63 -4.87 -8.38
CA ASN A 180 16.02 -5.36 -8.33
C ASN A 180 16.09 -6.71 -7.59
N SER A 181 17.25 -7.38 -7.65
CA SER A 181 17.42 -8.72 -7.05
C SER A 181 17.13 -8.78 -5.55
N ASN A 182 17.46 -7.74 -4.78
CA ASN A 182 17.15 -7.69 -3.34
C ASN A 182 15.65 -7.57 -3.11
N GLN A 183 14.98 -6.72 -3.90
CA GLN A 183 13.54 -6.52 -3.81
C GLN A 183 12.77 -7.79 -4.23
N TYR A 184 13.25 -8.49 -5.25
CA TYR A 184 12.70 -9.78 -5.65
C TYR A 184 12.86 -10.82 -4.53
N GLY A 185 14.04 -10.89 -3.89
CA GLY A 185 14.26 -11.78 -2.74
C GLY A 185 13.32 -11.48 -1.57
N GLN A 186 13.03 -10.22 -1.29
CA GLN A 186 12.07 -9.83 -0.25
C GLN A 186 10.63 -10.18 -0.63
N MET A 187 10.23 -9.97 -1.89
CA MET A 187 8.91 -10.41 -2.38
C MET A 187 8.78 -11.93 -2.23
N LYS A 188 9.82 -12.69 -2.58
CA LYS A 188 9.83 -14.13 -2.44
C LYS A 188 9.72 -14.58 -0.98
N TRP A 189 10.42 -13.93 -0.05
CA TRP A 189 10.25 -14.17 1.38
C TRP A 189 8.79 -13.95 1.83
N VAL A 190 8.14 -12.88 1.39
CA VAL A 190 6.70 -12.66 1.68
C VAL A 190 5.83 -13.78 1.12
N GLN A 191 6.09 -14.20 -0.12
CA GLN A 191 5.34 -15.27 -0.77
C GLN A 191 5.53 -16.63 -0.08
N ASP A 192 6.76 -16.94 0.33
CA ASP A 192 7.09 -18.24 0.93
C ASP A 192 6.57 -18.35 2.38
N ASP A 193 6.57 -17.26 3.16
CA ASP A 193 6.21 -17.28 4.59
C ASP A 193 4.79 -16.82 4.91
N TYR A 194 4.17 -15.98 4.07
CA TYR A 194 2.89 -15.32 4.41
C TYR A 194 1.77 -15.51 3.40
N MET A 195 2.04 -16.03 2.20
CA MET A 195 1.00 -16.28 1.21
C MET A 195 0.15 -17.49 1.61
N ILE A 196 -1.17 -17.32 1.55
CA ILE A 196 -2.14 -18.37 1.92
C ILE A 196 -2.99 -18.84 0.73
N TYR A 197 -3.06 -18.02 -0.33
CA TYR A 197 -3.73 -18.38 -1.58
C TYR A 197 -3.03 -17.72 -2.77
N ASN A 198 -2.92 -18.47 -3.86
CA ASN A 198 -2.40 -17.98 -5.13
C ASN A 198 -3.19 -18.61 -6.28
N TYR A 199 -3.91 -17.78 -7.04
CA TYR A 199 -4.67 -18.22 -8.21
C TYR A 199 -3.82 -18.97 -9.25
N CYS A 200 -2.54 -18.63 -9.39
CA CYS A 200 -1.60 -19.30 -10.30
C CYS A 200 -1.25 -20.74 -9.89
N THR A 201 -1.72 -21.20 -8.73
CA THR A 201 -1.55 -22.59 -8.28
C THR A 201 -2.89 -23.32 -8.11
N ASP A 202 -4.01 -22.66 -8.41
CA ASP A 202 -5.36 -23.19 -8.22
C ASP A 202 -5.89 -23.88 -9.49
N PHE A 203 -5.39 -25.09 -9.74
CA PHE A 203 -5.86 -25.91 -10.87
C PHE A 203 -7.32 -26.34 -10.75
N LYS A 204 -7.91 -26.31 -9.54
CA LYS A 204 -9.34 -26.62 -9.36
C LYS A 204 -10.21 -25.50 -9.94
N ARG A 205 -9.79 -24.25 -9.75
CA ARG A 205 -10.46 -23.08 -10.34
C ARG A 205 -10.19 -22.93 -11.83
N PHE A 206 -9.01 -23.34 -12.29
CA PHE A 206 -8.58 -23.25 -13.69
C PHE A 206 -8.37 -24.63 -14.35
N PRO A 207 -9.42 -25.48 -14.48
CA PRO A 207 -9.28 -26.82 -15.02
C PRO A 207 -8.91 -26.85 -16.51
N GLN A 208 -9.11 -25.73 -17.22
CA GLN A 208 -8.79 -25.54 -18.64
C GLN A 208 -7.35 -25.02 -18.87
N GLY A 209 -6.58 -24.83 -17.79
CA GLY A 209 -5.25 -24.22 -17.83
C GLY A 209 -5.21 -22.88 -17.11
N LEU A 210 -4.07 -22.61 -16.47
CA LEU A 210 -3.81 -21.37 -15.73
C LEU A 210 -3.71 -20.17 -16.68
N PRO A 211 -4.01 -18.95 -16.18
CA PRO A 211 -3.76 -17.72 -16.91
C PRO A 211 -2.30 -17.61 -17.38
N THR A 212 -2.07 -17.04 -18.56
CA THR A 212 -0.76 -17.05 -19.24
C THR A 212 0.32 -16.33 -18.44
N GLU A 213 -0.05 -15.29 -17.69
CA GLU A 213 0.87 -14.50 -16.86
C GLU A 213 1.47 -15.31 -15.70
N CYS A 214 0.88 -16.45 -15.33
CA CYS A 214 1.40 -17.33 -14.30
C CYS A 214 2.70 -18.06 -14.69
N ASN A 215 3.11 -17.97 -15.97
CA ASN A 215 4.33 -18.60 -16.51
C ASN A 215 5.39 -17.56 -16.92
N LEU A 216 5.27 -16.32 -16.45
CA LEU A 216 6.29 -15.30 -16.66
C LEU A 216 7.37 -15.49 -15.58
N ASP A 217 8.51 -16.06 -15.96
CA ASP A 217 9.71 -16.21 -15.11
C ASP A 217 10.39 -14.85 -14.84
#